data_AF-A0A7V2QCE2-F1
#
_entry.id   AF-A0A7V2QCE2-F1
#
_cell.length_a   1.000
_cell.length_b   1.000
_cell.length_c   1.000
_cell.angle_alpha   90.00
_cell.angle_beta   90.00
_cell.angle_gamma   90.00
#
_symmetry.space_group_name_H-M   'P 1'
#
loop_
_entity.id
_entity.type
_entity.pdbx_description
1 polymer ?
#
loop_
_entity_poly.entity_id
_entity_poly.type
_entity_poly.pdbx_seq_one_letter_code
_entity_poly.pdbx_strand_id
1 'polypeptide(L)'
;MRKCKITVLKRMVNRDLIDEYMGDEYKTRDLFPCQNFKEGQEFVTDSWGAPPEGFCRSAWAAIRGYIGVVINGGDLTPWVEQPGTAIACCTDGYRPVVFKIERVEE
;
A
#
# COMPACT_ATOMS: atom_id res chain seq x y z
N MET A 1 16.57 -14.15 -8.40
CA MET A 1 15.44 -13.52 -9.18
C MET A 1 15.06 -12.22 -8.49
N ARG A 2 14.80 -11.11 -9.20
CA ARG A 2 14.51 -9.82 -8.55
C ARG A 2 13.14 -9.87 -7.87
N LYS A 3 13.11 -9.89 -6.54
CA LYS A 3 11.91 -9.94 -5.71
C LYS A 3 11.75 -8.63 -4.95
N CYS A 4 10.50 -8.32 -4.60
CA CYS A 4 10.18 -7.25 -3.68
C CYS A 4 9.38 -7.79 -2.50
N LYS A 5 9.66 -7.26 -1.32
CA LYS A 5 8.85 -7.43 -0.12
C LYS A 5 7.96 -6.22 0.06
N ILE A 6 6.68 -6.47 0.32
CA ILE A 6 5.67 -5.45 0.61
C ILE A 6 5.27 -5.62 2.06
N THR A 7 5.46 -4.59 2.88
CA THR A 7 5.10 -4.59 4.30
C THR A 7 3.99 -3.57 4.53
N VAL A 8 2.91 -3.97 5.19
CA VAL A 8 1.85 -3.05 5.62
C VAL A 8 2.36 -2.24 6.82
N LEU A 9 2.61 -0.95 6.62
CA LEU A 9 3.13 -0.08 7.68
C LEU A 9 2.02 0.46 8.58
N LYS A 10 0.93 0.95 7.98
CA LYS A 10 -0.10 1.67 8.73
C LYS A 10 -1.45 1.56 8.06
N ARG A 11 -2.51 1.38 8.86
CA ARG A 11 -3.91 1.45 8.40
C ARG A 11 -4.57 2.65 9.08
N MET A 12 -5.19 3.53 8.29
CA MET A 12 -5.70 4.81 8.79
C MET A 12 -7.21 4.94 8.57
N VAL A 13 -7.79 5.92 9.25
CA VAL A 13 -9.17 6.40 9.07
C VAL A 13 -9.12 7.92 9.14
N ASN A 14 -9.40 8.59 8.03
CA ASN A 14 -9.41 10.05 7.92
C ASN A 14 -10.79 10.57 8.32
N ARG A 15 -11.01 10.70 9.64
CA ARG A 15 -12.28 11.10 10.24
C ARG A 15 -12.74 12.47 9.76
N ASP A 16 -11.81 13.40 9.62
CA ASP A 16 -12.03 14.74 9.06
C ASP A 16 -12.69 14.67 7.68
N LEU A 17 -12.12 13.90 6.75
CA LEU A 17 -12.68 13.74 5.40
C LEU A 17 -14.02 13.00 5.41
N ILE A 18 -14.18 12.03 6.30
CA ILE A 18 -15.43 11.29 6.48
C ILE A 18 -16.54 12.24 6.94
N ASP A 19 -16.28 13.02 7.98
CA ASP A 19 -17.28 13.88 8.60
C ASP A 19 -17.72 15.00 7.64
N GLU A 20 -16.81 15.50 6.81
CA GLU A 20 -17.06 16.55 5.82
C GLU A 20 -17.75 16.03 4.54
N TYR A 21 -17.29 14.91 3.96
CA TYR A 21 -17.64 14.52 2.59
C TYR A 21 -18.42 13.20 2.46
N MET A 22 -18.37 12.31 3.44
CA MET A 22 -19.10 11.03 3.35
C MET A 22 -20.61 11.29 3.45
N GLY A 23 -21.45 10.48 2.80
CA GLY A 23 -22.90 10.59 2.96
C GLY A 23 -23.33 10.23 4.39
N ASP A 24 -24.29 10.97 4.96
CA ASP A 24 -24.71 10.80 6.37
C ASP A 24 -25.18 9.36 6.69
N GLU A 25 -25.79 8.68 5.73
CA GLU A 25 -26.19 7.26 5.84
C GLU A 25 -24.99 6.31 6.07
N TYR A 26 -23.79 6.71 5.65
CA TYR A 26 -22.56 5.93 5.81
C TYR A 26 -21.72 6.38 7.01
N LYS A 27 -21.85 7.64 7.46
CA LYS A 27 -21.14 8.17 8.64
C LYS A 27 -21.50 7.42 9.94
N THR A 28 -22.74 6.96 10.02
CA THR A 28 -23.26 6.24 11.20
C THR A 28 -22.78 4.79 11.28
N ARG A 29 -22.14 4.27 10.23
CA ARG A 29 -21.55 2.92 10.23
C ARG A 29 -20.22 2.95 10.99
N ASP A 30 -19.84 1.82 11.58
CA ASP A 30 -18.52 1.72 12.18
C ASP A 30 -17.43 1.79 11.10
N LEU A 31 -16.73 2.92 11.07
CA LEU A 31 -15.63 3.17 10.14
C LEU A 31 -14.32 2.70 10.77
N PHE A 32 -14.03 1.42 10.56
CA PHE A 32 -12.77 0.78 10.95
C PHE A 32 -11.70 0.92 9.87
N PRO A 33 -10.40 0.91 10.24
CA PRO A 33 -9.32 0.84 9.26
C PRO A 33 -9.49 -0.36 8.30
N CYS A 34 -9.06 -0.22 7.05
CA CYS A 34 -9.24 -1.23 5.99
C CYS A 34 -8.99 -2.66 6.48
N GLN A 35 -9.97 -3.56 6.35
CA GLN A 35 -9.92 -4.93 6.91
C GLN A 35 -9.19 -5.94 6.02
N ASN A 36 -8.84 -5.56 4.79
CA ASN A 36 -8.11 -6.43 3.86
C ASN A 36 -6.66 -6.69 4.30
N PHE A 37 -6.14 -5.89 5.24
CA PHE A 37 -4.74 -5.93 5.67
C PHE A 37 -4.61 -5.88 7.19
N LYS A 38 -3.48 -6.34 7.70
CA LYS A 38 -3.03 -6.15 9.10
C LYS A 38 -1.70 -5.41 9.11
N GLU A 39 -1.48 -4.54 10.10
CA GLU A 39 -0.18 -3.88 10.25
C GLU A 39 0.91 -4.92 10.52
N GLY A 40 2.08 -4.72 9.92
CA GLY A 40 3.18 -5.69 9.92
C GLY A 40 2.97 -6.89 8.99
N GLN A 41 1.84 -7.01 8.29
CA GLN A 41 1.65 -8.07 7.30
C GLN A 41 2.63 -7.90 6.13
N GLU A 42 3.30 -8.99 5.77
CA GLU A 42 4.28 -9.03 4.70
C GLU A 42 3.78 -9.87 3.52
N PHE A 43 4.17 -9.44 2.32
CA PHE A 43 3.96 -10.17 1.07
C PHE A 43 5.24 -10.14 0.27
N VAL A 44 5.52 -11.21 -0.49
CA VAL A 44 6.66 -11.26 -1.41
C VAL A 44 6.13 -11.47 -2.81
N THR A 45 6.66 -10.72 -3.76
CA THR A 45 6.32 -10.85 -5.19
C THR A 45 7.57 -10.76 -6.05
N ASP A 46 7.61 -11.54 -7.11
CA ASP A 46 8.57 -11.46 -8.22
C ASP A 46 7.95 -10.83 -9.49
N SER A 47 6.70 -10.38 -9.39
CA SER A 47 5.95 -9.82 -10.51
C SER A 47 5.24 -8.53 -10.10
N TRP A 48 5.32 -7.53 -10.97
CA TRP A 48 4.51 -6.31 -10.90
C TRP A 48 3.19 -6.43 -11.70
N GLY A 49 3.08 -7.47 -12.55
CA GLY A 49 1.93 -7.67 -13.43
C GLY A 49 0.70 -8.26 -12.74
N ALA A 50 0.90 -9.03 -11.66
CA ALA A 50 -0.18 -9.66 -10.92
C ALA A 50 0.06 -9.57 -9.40
N PRO A 51 -0.99 -9.32 -8.60
CA PRO A 51 -0.88 -9.35 -7.14
C PRO A 51 -0.67 -10.77 -6.62
N PRO A 52 -0.02 -10.92 -5.44
CA PRO A 52 -0.07 -12.16 -4.65
C PRO A 52 -1.51 -12.58 -4.33
N GLU A 53 -1.73 -13.87 -4.10
CA GLU A 53 -3.03 -14.38 -3.67
C GLU A 53 -3.51 -13.69 -2.39
N GLY A 54 -4.79 -13.33 -2.36
CA GLY A 54 -5.40 -12.62 -1.23
C GLY A 54 -5.07 -11.12 -1.13
N PHE A 55 -4.20 -10.57 -1.97
CA PHE A 55 -3.91 -9.14 -1.95
C PHE A 55 -5.06 -8.32 -2.56
N CYS A 56 -5.41 -7.20 -1.91
CA CYS A 56 -6.49 -6.33 -2.37
C CYS A 56 -6.19 -5.73 -3.75
N ARG A 57 -7.02 -6.00 -4.75
CA ARG A 57 -6.80 -5.60 -6.16
C ARG A 57 -6.72 -4.09 -6.37
N SER A 58 -7.52 -3.30 -5.65
CA SER A 58 -7.46 -1.84 -5.74
C SER A 58 -6.17 -1.28 -5.15
N ALA A 59 -5.74 -1.80 -3.99
CA ALA A 59 -4.46 -1.46 -3.40
C ALA A 59 -3.30 -1.85 -4.34
N TRP A 60 -3.36 -3.02 -4.97
CA TRP A 60 -2.36 -3.44 -5.96
C TRP A 60 -2.28 -2.47 -7.14
N ALA A 61 -3.43 -2.08 -7.71
CA ALA A 61 -3.47 -1.13 -8.82
C ALA A 61 -2.83 0.21 -8.44
N ALA A 62 -2.98 0.66 -7.19
CA ALA A 62 -2.35 1.87 -6.67
C ALA A 62 -0.82 1.75 -6.56
N ILE A 63 -0.32 0.62 -6.08
CA ILE A 63 1.11 0.49 -5.72
C ILE A 63 1.96 -0.23 -6.77
N ARG A 64 1.38 -0.89 -7.77
CA ARG A 64 2.12 -1.71 -8.75
C ARG A 64 3.18 -0.93 -9.54
N GLY A 65 2.98 0.37 -9.75
CA GLY A 65 3.97 1.24 -10.40
C GLY A 65 5.25 1.35 -9.58
N TYR A 66 5.11 1.55 -8.26
CA TYR A 66 6.23 1.57 -7.31
C TYR A 66 6.94 0.22 -7.25
N ILE A 67 6.17 -0.87 -7.22
CA ILE A 67 6.73 -2.24 -7.30
C ILE A 67 7.52 -2.40 -8.59
N GLY A 68 6.99 -1.96 -9.73
CA GLY A 68 7.66 -1.97 -11.03
C GLY A 68 8.98 -1.20 -11.03
N VAL A 69 9.05 -0.03 -10.39
CA VAL A 69 10.31 0.73 -10.26
C VAL A 69 11.31 -0.05 -9.41
N VAL A 70 10.90 -0.47 -8.21
CA VAL A 70 11.79 -1.14 -7.24
C VAL A 70 12.33 -2.47 -7.78
N ILE A 71 11.47 -3.30 -8.38
CA ILE A 71 11.85 -4.62 -8.93
C ILE A 71 12.82 -4.51 -10.11
N ASN A 72 12.76 -3.41 -10.87
CA ASN A 72 13.63 -3.18 -12.02
C ASN A 72 14.96 -2.51 -11.65
N GLY A 73 15.23 -2.25 -10.37
CA GLY A 73 16.49 -1.64 -9.94
C GLY A 73 16.41 -0.12 -9.75
N GLY A 74 15.24 0.49 -9.89
CA GLY A 74 15.07 1.93 -9.67
C GLY A 74 15.00 2.30 -8.20
N ASP A 75 15.34 3.55 -7.92
CA ASP A 75 15.33 4.17 -6.59
C ASP A 75 14.41 5.41 -6.60
N LEU A 76 13.83 5.73 -5.44
CA LEU A 76 12.90 6.85 -5.27
C LEU A 76 13.55 8.07 -4.59
N THR A 77 14.87 8.14 -4.62
CA THR A 77 15.62 9.30 -4.12
C THR A 77 15.23 10.58 -4.87
N PRO A 78 15.17 11.75 -4.21
CA PRO A 78 15.51 11.99 -2.81
C PRO A 78 14.33 11.76 -1.84
N TRP A 79 13.16 11.33 -2.33
CA TRP A 79 11.95 11.20 -1.51
C TRP A 79 12.02 10.05 -0.49
N VAL A 80 12.79 9.01 -0.81
CA VAL A 80 13.09 7.90 0.09
C VAL A 80 14.61 7.75 0.17
N GLU A 81 15.18 7.84 1.37
CA GLU A 81 16.63 7.78 1.58
C GLU A 81 17.19 6.37 1.33
N GLN A 82 16.43 5.34 1.67
CA GLN A 82 16.84 3.95 1.48
C GLN A 82 16.76 3.56 -0.01
N PRO A 83 17.89 3.17 -0.65
CA PRO A 83 17.87 2.65 -2.01
C PRO A 83 16.95 1.43 -2.12
N GLY A 84 16.37 1.22 -3.30
CA GLY A 84 15.46 0.12 -3.58
C GLY A 84 14.20 0.11 -2.71
N THR A 85 13.82 1.25 -2.13
CA THR A 85 12.66 1.37 -1.24
C THR A 85 11.66 2.39 -1.77
N ALA A 86 10.38 2.08 -1.64
CA ALA A 86 9.27 2.97 -1.91
C ALA A 86 8.26 2.94 -0.76
N ILE A 87 7.70 4.11 -0.43
CA ILE A 87 6.53 4.24 0.44
C ILE A 87 5.36 4.65 -0.45
N ALA A 88 4.30 3.84 -0.45
CA ALA A 88 3.12 4.06 -1.27
C ALA A 88 1.86 3.74 -0.47
N CYS A 89 0.70 4.22 -0.91
CA CYS A 89 -0.57 3.94 -0.24
C CYS A 89 -1.65 3.46 -1.21
N CYS A 90 -2.70 2.82 -0.68
CA CYS A 90 -3.90 2.57 -1.46
C CYS A 90 -4.65 3.89 -1.71
N THR A 91 -5.46 3.92 -2.78
CA THR A 91 -6.22 5.11 -3.20
C THR A 91 -7.49 5.40 -2.41
N ASP A 92 -7.81 4.62 -1.35
CA ASP A 92 -8.95 4.92 -0.47
C ASP A 92 -8.65 6.17 0.37
N GLY A 93 -9.24 7.31 0.00
CA GLY A 93 -9.05 8.58 0.69
C GLY A 93 -9.64 8.64 2.10
N TYR A 94 -10.60 7.77 2.43
CA TYR A 94 -11.17 7.70 3.78
C TYR A 94 -10.41 6.74 4.67
N ARG A 95 -9.93 5.61 4.12
CA ARG A 95 -9.26 4.56 4.91
C ARG A 95 -7.99 4.07 4.23
N PRO A 96 -6.98 4.95 4.04
CA PRO A 96 -5.78 4.57 3.34
C PRO A 96 -4.94 3.56 4.14
N VAL A 97 -4.26 2.70 3.40
CA VAL A 97 -3.27 1.75 3.90
C VAL A 97 -1.93 2.12 3.29
N VAL A 98 -0.92 2.28 4.14
CA VAL A 98 0.45 2.63 3.74
C VAL A 98 1.30 1.37 3.71
N PHE A 99 2.07 1.22 2.63
CA PHE A 99 2.94 0.09 2.36
C PHE A 99 4.39 0.56 2.23
N LYS A 100 5.31 -0.23 2.78
CA LYS A 100 6.72 -0.22 2.40
C LYS A 100 6.94 -1.27 1.33
N ILE A 101 7.58 -0.89 0.23
CA ILE A 101 7.99 -1.79 -0.84
C ILE A 101 9.50 -1.73 -0.89
N GLU A 102 10.16 -2.86 -0.67
CA GLU A 102 11.63 -2.93 -0.66
C GLU A 102 12.12 -4.09 -1.52
N ARG A 103 13.24 -3.89 -2.20
CA ARG A 103 13.92 -4.98 -2.93
C ARG A 103 14.41 -6.01 -1.92
N VAL A 104 14.23 -7.29 -2.25
CA VAL A 104 14.90 -8.38 -1.52
C VAL A 104 16.28 -8.53 -2.16
N GLU A 105 17.32 -8.15 -1.43
CA GLU A 105 18.70 -8.47 -1.79
C GLU A 105 18.94 -9.95 -1.45
N GLU A 106 19.49 -10.71 -2.40
CA GLU A 106 19.97 -12.09 -2.18
C GLU A 106 21.30 -12.05 -1.42
#